data_AF-A0A8J7MXQ7-F1
#
_entry.id   AF-A0A8J7MXQ7-F1
#
_cell.length_a   1.000
_cell.length_b   1.000
_cell.length_c   1.000
_cell.angle_alpha   90.00
_cell.angle_beta   90.00
_cell.angle_gamma   90.00
#
_symmetry.space_group_name_H-M   'P 1'
#
loop_
_entity.id
_entity.type
_entity.pdbx_description
1 polymer ?
#
loop_
_entity_poly.entity_id
_entity_poly.type
_entity_poly.pdbx_seq_one_letter_code
_entity_poly.pdbx_strand_id
1 'polypeptide(L)'
;MRGSLLTVLVIAALVAVGLLGQMGGFGRETPRHEPGRPEPETPRRPRPDAAPRPDGARPLPPPSTGDPAVDIAVPAEARSSTGTAFSLDGRGVWMTARHVADGCSRIFVLTGPRVGHLVRGVYIHRTADVAILRTDRGAPHIAFSREEPRLSQTAYHYGYPKGEPGAVISTLIGRATMRARGRYNTNEPVLVWAEKERVPEGDEHLGGISGGPVFDATGRVIGTTVAGSTRRGRVFTSDMSSIRAALQRASVTPAEESSATLPRPNARNWVEIGSQLRGRLTVAKVVCLVDQQQGWRPRGTAAPGL
;
A
#
# COMPACT_ATOMS: atom_id res chain seq x y z
N MET A 1 26.69 48.59 -37.71
CA MET A 1 25.57 48.68 -36.74
C MET A 1 24.33 49.26 -37.42
N ARG A 2 23.60 48.45 -38.20
CA ARG A 2 22.29 48.78 -38.80
C ARG A 2 21.59 47.45 -39.10
N GLY A 3 20.88 46.89 -38.13
CA GLY A 3 20.25 45.58 -38.29
C GLY A 3 19.36 45.14 -37.11
N SER A 4 18.88 46.07 -36.29
CA SER A 4 18.07 45.73 -35.11
C SER A 4 16.79 46.57 -34.97
N LEU A 5 16.55 47.55 -35.85
CA LEU A 5 15.30 48.34 -35.82
C LEU A 5 14.18 47.78 -36.73
N LEU A 6 14.49 47.05 -37.82
CA LEU A 6 13.44 46.53 -38.71
C LEU A 6 12.69 45.33 -38.12
N THR A 7 13.34 44.48 -37.31
CA THR A 7 12.72 43.27 -36.76
C THR A 7 11.70 43.57 -35.65
N VAL A 8 11.88 44.69 -34.92
CA VAL A 8 10.96 45.11 -33.84
C VAL A 8 9.65 45.70 -34.40
N LEU A 9 9.71 46.35 -35.57
CA LEU A 9 8.52 46.93 -36.21
C LEU A 9 7.58 45.87 -36.81
N VAL A 10 8.09 44.72 -37.27
CA VAL A 10 7.25 43.64 -37.81
C VAL A 10 6.46 42.92 -36.71
N ILE A 11 7.00 42.81 -35.49
CA ILE A 11 6.32 42.15 -34.36
C ILE A 11 5.21 43.04 -33.78
N ALA A 12 5.39 44.37 -33.76
CA ALA A 12 4.35 45.28 -33.29
C ALA A 12 3.11 45.33 -34.21
N ALA A 13 3.30 45.16 -35.53
CA ALA A 13 2.19 45.13 -36.49
C ALA A 13 1.35 43.84 -36.42
N LEU A 14 1.95 42.70 -36.02
CA LEU A 14 1.20 41.44 -35.85
C LEU A 14 0.38 41.38 -34.54
N VAL A 15 0.73 42.19 -33.54
CA VAL A 15 -0.05 42.32 -32.29
C VAL A 15 -1.25 43.28 -32.47
N ALA A 16 -1.22 44.18 -33.46
CA ALA A 16 -2.30 45.14 -33.70
C ALA A 16 -3.43 44.63 -34.64
N VAL A 17 -3.24 43.52 -35.35
CA VAL A 17 -4.26 42.96 -36.29
C VAL A 17 -5.11 41.84 -35.68
N GLY A 18 -4.80 41.37 -34.47
CA GLY A 18 -5.60 40.38 -33.73
C GLY A 18 -6.76 40.93 -32.91
N LEU A 19 -7.15 42.21 -33.12
CA LEU A 19 -8.19 42.91 -32.34
C LEU A 19 -9.39 43.39 -33.17
N LEU A 20 -9.53 42.97 -34.42
CA LEU A 20 -10.74 43.24 -35.22
C LEU A 20 -11.23 41.98 -35.93
N GLY A 21 -12.41 41.50 -35.50
CA GLY A 21 -13.26 40.64 -36.32
C GLY A 21 -13.81 39.43 -35.59
N GLN A 22 -14.91 39.61 -34.84
CA GLN A 22 -16.15 38.83 -35.00
C GLN A 22 -17.26 39.52 -34.19
N MET A 23 -17.96 40.46 -34.84
CA MET A 23 -19.32 40.83 -34.46
C MET A 23 -20.26 39.76 -35.00
N GLY A 24 -20.60 38.78 -34.17
CA GLY A 24 -21.79 37.94 -34.34
C GLY A 24 -22.93 38.54 -33.51
N GLY A 25 -24.03 38.89 -34.15
CA GLY A 25 -25.17 39.55 -33.52
C GLY A 25 -25.80 38.72 -32.41
N PHE A 26 -25.92 39.31 -31.22
CA PHE A 26 -26.75 38.78 -30.13
C PHE A 26 -28.14 39.42 -30.21
N GLY A 27 -29.12 38.60 -30.59
CA GLY A 27 -30.52 38.88 -30.33
C GLY A 27 -30.76 39.02 -28.83
N ARG A 28 -31.61 39.98 -28.46
CA ARG A 28 -32.07 40.18 -27.08
C ARG A 28 -32.85 38.96 -26.61
N GLU A 29 -32.25 38.10 -25.80
CA GLU A 29 -32.98 37.18 -24.94
C GLU A 29 -33.17 37.84 -23.56
N THR A 30 -34.44 37.91 -23.14
CA THR A 30 -34.86 38.41 -21.83
C THR A 30 -34.38 37.46 -20.73
N PRO A 31 -33.90 37.96 -19.57
CA PRO A 31 -33.50 37.09 -18.47
C PRO A 31 -34.72 36.34 -17.92
N ARG A 32 -34.74 35.02 -18.08
CA ARG A 32 -35.67 34.15 -17.36
C ARG A 32 -35.15 34.02 -15.92
N HIS A 33 -35.99 34.32 -14.94
CA HIS A 33 -35.68 34.17 -13.53
C HIS A 33 -35.41 32.68 -13.21
N GLU A 34 -34.15 32.30 -13.04
CA GLU A 34 -33.78 31.01 -12.42
C GLU A 34 -33.99 31.11 -10.90
N PRO A 35 -34.70 30.16 -10.26
CA PRO A 35 -34.73 30.07 -8.80
C PRO A 35 -33.31 29.89 -8.27
N GLY A 36 -32.96 30.64 -7.23
CA GLY A 36 -31.60 30.71 -6.68
C GLY A 36 -30.97 29.34 -6.47
N ARG A 37 -29.82 29.12 -7.10
CA ARG A 37 -28.91 28.01 -6.80
C ARG A 37 -28.58 28.05 -5.30
N PRO A 38 -28.82 26.98 -4.52
CA PRO A 38 -28.42 26.97 -3.13
C PRO A 38 -26.91 27.20 -3.04
N GLU A 39 -26.51 28.12 -2.18
CA GLU A 39 -25.13 28.48 -1.90
C GLU A 39 -24.35 27.19 -1.55
N PRO A 40 -23.11 27.01 -2.05
CA PRO A 40 -22.31 25.86 -1.64
C PRO A 40 -22.14 25.94 -0.13
N GLU A 41 -22.69 24.96 0.61
CA GLU A 41 -22.47 24.86 2.05
C GLU A 41 -20.96 24.91 2.30
N THR A 42 -20.52 25.97 2.97
CA THR A 42 -19.14 26.09 3.42
C THR A 42 -18.85 24.85 4.27
N PRO A 43 -17.76 24.10 4.03
CA PRO A 43 -17.43 22.94 4.86
C PRO A 43 -17.39 23.39 6.31
N ARG A 44 -18.32 22.89 7.15
CA ARG A 44 -18.37 23.23 8.57
C ARG A 44 -17.00 22.91 9.16
N ARG A 45 -16.30 23.92 9.67
CA ARG A 45 -15.09 23.71 10.47
C ARG A 45 -15.42 22.73 11.59
N PRO A 46 -14.57 21.72 11.87
CA PRO A 46 -14.71 20.90 13.06
C PRO A 46 -14.81 21.82 14.28
N ARG A 47 -15.75 21.53 15.19
CA ARG A 47 -15.87 22.27 16.45
C ARG A 47 -14.54 22.17 17.22
N PRO A 48 -13.93 23.29 17.65
CA PRO A 48 -12.64 23.28 18.37
C PRO A 48 -12.65 22.45 19.66
N ASP A 49 -13.82 22.22 20.27
CA ASP A 49 -13.94 21.69 21.63
C ASP A 49 -14.50 20.26 21.72
N ALA A 50 -14.51 19.51 20.61
CA ALA A 50 -14.81 18.08 20.73
C ALA A 50 -13.64 17.39 21.44
N ALA A 51 -13.85 16.95 22.69
CA ALA A 51 -12.91 16.09 23.39
C ALA A 51 -12.43 14.98 22.44
N PRO A 52 -11.14 14.61 22.45
CA PRO A 52 -10.63 13.53 21.62
C PRO A 52 -11.51 12.31 21.81
N ARG A 53 -12.17 11.86 20.73
CA ARG A 53 -12.97 10.64 20.80
C ARG A 53 -12.04 9.51 21.23
N PRO A 54 -12.48 8.59 22.12
CA PRO A 54 -11.68 7.44 22.48
C PRO A 54 -11.24 6.70 21.23
N ASP A 55 -9.96 6.31 21.20
CA ASP A 55 -9.40 5.52 20.10
C ASP A 55 -10.23 4.24 19.95
N GLY A 56 -10.68 3.94 18.73
CA GLY A 56 -11.46 2.72 18.48
C GLY A 56 -12.85 2.68 19.14
N ALA A 57 -13.51 3.82 19.40
CA ALA A 57 -14.80 3.83 20.13
C ALA A 57 -15.95 3.05 19.45
N ARG A 58 -15.89 2.82 18.13
CA ARG A 58 -17.00 2.21 17.36
C ARG A 58 -16.56 0.91 16.69
N PRO A 59 -17.36 -0.17 16.77
CA PRO A 59 -17.11 -1.37 15.98
C PRO A 59 -17.03 -1.05 14.49
N LEU A 60 -16.14 -1.74 13.78
CA LEU A 60 -16.14 -1.73 12.32
C LEU A 60 -17.27 -2.62 11.81
N PRO A 61 -18.13 -2.14 10.90
CA PRO A 61 -19.14 -2.98 10.26
C PRO A 61 -18.53 -4.19 9.52
N PRO A 62 -19.26 -5.32 9.45
CA PRO A 62 -18.83 -6.45 8.64
C PRO A 62 -18.75 -6.06 7.15
N PRO A 63 -17.99 -6.81 6.33
CA PRO A 63 -17.94 -6.55 4.90
C PRO A 63 -19.32 -6.62 4.25
N SER A 64 -19.57 -5.69 3.33
CA SER A 64 -20.86 -5.55 2.64
C SER A 64 -20.69 -5.23 1.15
N THR A 65 -21.73 -5.48 0.35
CA THR A 65 -21.74 -5.07 -1.06
C THR A 65 -21.79 -3.56 -1.26
N GLY A 66 -22.12 -2.80 -0.20
CA GLY A 66 -22.08 -1.33 -0.18
C GLY A 66 -20.69 -0.76 0.10
N ASP A 67 -19.69 -1.59 0.39
CA ASP A 67 -18.34 -1.12 0.66
C ASP A 67 -17.74 -0.47 -0.60
N PRO A 68 -17.07 0.69 -0.47
CA PRO A 68 -16.43 1.34 -1.61
C PRO A 68 -15.38 0.42 -2.23
N ALA A 69 -15.19 0.52 -3.55
CA ALA A 69 -14.18 -0.27 -4.25
C ALA A 69 -12.89 0.52 -4.45
N VAL A 70 -11.76 -0.19 -4.41
CA VAL A 70 -10.44 0.32 -4.81
C VAL A 70 -9.82 -0.66 -5.79
N ASP A 71 -9.54 -0.20 -7.01
CA ASP A 71 -8.91 -1.00 -8.04
C ASP A 71 -7.38 -0.89 -7.96
N ILE A 72 -6.70 -2.03 -8.04
CA ILE A 72 -5.25 -2.14 -8.05
C ILE A 72 -4.85 -2.90 -9.31
N ALA A 73 -4.02 -2.27 -10.13
CA ALA A 73 -3.47 -2.89 -11.33
C ALA A 73 -2.32 -3.84 -10.94
N VAL A 74 -2.42 -5.08 -11.37
CA VAL A 74 -1.38 -6.11 -11.25
C VAL A 74 -0.67 -6.21 -12.59
N PRO A 75 0.66 -5.99 -12.66
CA PRO A 75 1.41 -6.14 -13.90
C PRO A 75 1.17 -7.50 -14.56
N ALA A 76 1.02 -7.50 -15.89
CA ALA A 76 0.75 -8.72 -16.67
C ALA A 76 1.86 -9.78 -16.53
N GLU A 77 3.09 -9.33 -16.32
CA GLU A 77 4.26 -10.18 -16.10
C GLU A 77 4.78 -10.01 -14.67
N ALA A 78 5.23 -11.13 -14.08
CA ALA A 78 5.91 -11.09 -12.79
C ALA A 78 7.28 -10.40 -12.94
N ARG A 79 7.63 -9.55 -11.98
CA ARG A 79 8.92 -8.86 -11.95
C ARG A 79 9.56 -9.06 -10.59
N SER A 80 10.89 -9.08 -10.57
CA SER A 80 11.64 -9.06 -9.33
C SER A 80 11.22 -7.82 -8.52
N SER A 81 10.97 -8.03 -7.23
CA SER A 81 10.39 -7.02 -6.36
C SER A 81 10.93 -7.17 -4.93
N THR A 82 10.70 -6.14 -4.13
CA THR A 82 10.98 -6.18 -2.70
C THR A 82 9.70 -5.90 -1.93
N GLY A 83 9.63 -6.48 -0.73
CA GLY A 83 8.53 -6.27 0.19
C GLY A 83 8.98 -6.48 1.62
N THR A 84 8.01 -6.67 2.49
CA THR A 84 8.21 -6.93 3.92
C THR A 84 7.54 -8.25 4.29
N ALA A 85 8.14 -8.97 5.25
CA ALA A 85 7.49 -10.07 5.93
C ALA A 85 7.67 -9.94 7.44
N PHE A 86 6.84 -10.64 8.20
CA PHE A 86 7.00 -10.76 9.65
C PHE A 86 6.86 -12.20 10.13
N SER A 87 7.57 -12.53 11.20
CA SER A 87 7.60 -13.89 11.74
C SER A 87 6.34 -14.21 12.53
N LEU A 88 5.83 -15.43 12.34
CA LEU A 88 4.58 -15.90 12.94
C LEU A 88 4.78 -16.88 14.10
N ASP A 89 5.90 -17.61 14.15
CA ASP A 89 6.01 -18.75 15.07
C ASP A 89 7.42 -19.05 15.61
N GLY A 90 8.44 -18.25 15.29
CA GLY A 90 9.80 -18.52 15.77
C GLY A 90 10.56 -19.62 15.02
N ARG A 91 9.92 -20.38 14.13
CA ARG A 91 10.49 -21.58 13.49
C ARG A 91 10.64 -21.46 11.98
N GLY A 92 10.44 -20.26 11.44
CA GLY A 92 10.63 -19.98 10.02
C GLY A 92 9.32 -19.88 9.25
N VAL A 93 8.19 -19.68 9.93
CA VAL A 93 6.94 -19.31 9.28
C VAL A 93 6.80 -17.78 9.27
N TRP A 94 6.51 -17.23 8.10
CA TRP A 94 6.40 -15.80 7.87
C TRP A 94 5.11 -15.45 7.12
N MET A 95 4.58 -14.26 7.36
CA MET A 95 3.52 -13.67 6.55
C MET A 95 4.07 -12.54 5.69
N THR A 96 3.56 -12.42 4.46
CA THR A 96 3.78 -11.30 3.56
C THR A 96 2.53 -11.05 2.70
N ALA A 97 2.57 -10.06 1.82
CA ALA A 97 1.51 -9.85 0.84
C ALA A 97 1.66 -10.82 -0.33
N ARG A 98 0.55 -11.26 -0.93
CA ARG A 98 0.59 -12.18 -2.07
C ARG A 98 1.36 -11.57 -3.23
N HIS A 99 1.13 -10.31 -3.58
CA HIS A 99 1.81 -9.68 -4.72
C HIS A 99 3.33 -9.56 -4.54
N VAL A 100 3.86 -9.73 -3.31
CA VAL A 100 5.31 -9.79 -3.04
C VAL A 100 5.89 -11.17 -3.39
N ALA A 101 5.09 -12.24 -3.31
CA ALA A 101 5.54 -13.63 -3.44
C ALA A 101 5.04 -14.35 -4.71
N ASP A 102 3.93 -13.88 -5.27
CA ASP A 102 3.25 -14.51 -6.40
C ASP A 102 4.03 -14.29 -7.72
N GLY A 103 4.44 -15.38 -8.37
CA GLY A 103 5.20 -15.35 -9.62
C GLY A 103 6.72 -15.32 -9.46
N CYS A 104 7.24 -15.42 -8.23
CA CYS A 104 8.68 -15.47 -7.96
C CYS A 104 9.26 -16.86 -8.25
N SER A 105 10.43 -16.91 -8.90
CA SER A 105 11.24 -18.13 -9.02
C SER A 105 11.92 -18.46 -7.69
N ARG A 106 12.45 -17.44 -7.02
CA ARG A 106 13.16 -17.55 -5.74
C ARG A 106 12.76 -16.41 -4.83
N ILE A 107 12.58 -16.70 -3.55
CA ILE A 107 12.25 -15.70 -2.52
C ILE A 107 13.27 -15.81 -1.39
N PHE A 108 13.77 -14.67 -0.93
CA PHE A 108 14.67 -14.58 0.21
C PHE A 108 14.07 -13.69 1.30
N VAL A 109 14.09 -14.16 2.54
CA VAL A 109 13.89 -13.33 3.73
C VAL A 109 15.26 -12.83 4.17
N LEU A 110 15.54 -11.54 4.01
CA LEU A 110 16.86 -10.99 4.27
C LEU A 110 17.17 -10.90 5.76
N THR A 111 18.37 -11.30 6.13
CA THR A 111 18.94 -11.17 7.48
C THR A 111 20.01 -10.10 7.57
N GLY A 112 20.42 -9.55 6.42
CA GLY A 112 21.42 -8.50 6.30
C GLY A 112 21.63 -8.10 4.83
N PRO A 113 22.62 -7.24 4.54
CA PRO A 113 22.93 -6.84 3.17
C PRO A 113 23.30 -8.06 2.32
N ARG A 114 22.46 -8.38 1.32
CA ARG A 114 22.64 -9.50 0.37
C ARG A 114 22.72 -10.90 1.00
N VAL A 115 22.36 -11.06 2.26
CA VAL A 115 22.29 -12.35 2.96
C VAL A 115 20.86 -12.56 3.41
N GLY A 116 20.32 -13.76 3.21
CA GLY A 116 18.96 -14.09 3.59
C GLY A 116 18.69 -15.59 3.60
N HIS A 117 17.61 -15.96 4.26
CA HIS A 117 17.09 -17.32 4.23
C HIS A 117 16.33 -17.54 2.93
N LEU A 118 16.71 -18.58 2.19
CA LEU A 118 15.94 -19.05 1.05
C LEU A 118 14.60 -19.60 1.54
N VAL A 119 13.51 -19.13 0.93
CA VAL A 119 12.17 -19.66 1.17
C VAL A 119 12.05 -21.02 0.50
N ARG A 120 11.69 -22.05 1.28
CA ARG A 120 11.51 -23.44 0.86
C ARG A 120 10.07 -23.79 0.51
N GLY A 121 9.12 -23.04 1.04
CA GLY A 121 7.70 -23.25 0.80
C GLY A 121 6.94 -21.94 0.76
N VAL A 122 6.01 -21.83 -0.17
CA VAL A 122 5.15 -20.66 -0.34
C VAL A 122 3.71 -21.14 -0.43
N TYR A 123 2.86 -20.57 0.40
CA TYR A 123 1.43 -20.65 0.24
C TYR A 123 0.92 -19.29 -0.24
N ILE A 124 0.27 -19.28 -1.41
CA ILE A 124 -0.40 -18.09 -1.96
C ILE A 124 -1.90 -18.21 -1.71
N HIS A 125 -2.50 -17.24 -1.04
CA HIS A 125 -3.93 -17.23 -0.86
C HIS A 125 -4.65 -16.92 -2.19
N ARG A 126 -5.74 -17.64 -2.49
CA ARG A 126 -6.37 -17.58 -3.82
C ARG A 126 -7.05 -16.24 -4.13
N THR A 127 -7.64 -15.61 -3.13
CA THR A 127 -8.43 -14.37 -3.29
C THR A 127 -7.80 -13.20 -2.56
N ALA A 128 -7.53 -13.33 -1.25
CA ALA A 128 -6.84 -12.31 -0.47
C ALA A 128 -5.37 -12.11 -0.87
N ASP A 129 -4.87 -10.88 -0.73
CA ASP A 129 -3.51 -10.48 -1.02
C ASP A 129 -2.53 -10.85 0.12
N VAL A 130 -2.60 -12.10 0.58
CA VAL A 130 -1.78 -12.65 1.67
C VAL A 130 -1.03 -13.89 1.19
N ALA A 131 0.22 -14.02 1.62
CA ALA A 131 1.03 -15.21 1.42
C ALA A 131 1.73 -15.63 2.71
N ILE A 132 2.00 -16.93 2.83
CA ILE A 132 2.78 -17.51 3.92
C ILE A 132 4.06 -18.10 3.35
N LEU A 133 5.20 -17.74 3.93
CA LEU A 133 6.52 -18.22 3.54
C LEU A 133 7.07 -19.17 4.60
N ARG A 134 7.83 -20.17 4.17
CA ARG A 134 8.53 -21.13 5.05
C ARG A 134 10.03 -21.11 4.76
N THR A 135 10.85 -20.93 5.79
CA THR A 135 12.31 -20.96 5.74
C THR A 135 12.86 -21.98 6.74
N ASP A 136 14.14 -22.35 6.59
CA ASP A 136 14.81 -23.32 7.48
C ASP A 136 15.18 -22.71 8.85
N ARG A 137 15.12 -21.38 8.99
CA ARG A 137 15.35 -20.66 10.25
C ARG A 137 14.24 -19.67 10.53
N GLY A 138 13.92 -19.48 11.81
CA GLY A 138 12.95 -18.49 12.27
C GLY A 138 13.57 -17.28 12.96
N ALA A 139 12.69 -16.40 13.44
CA ALA A 139 13.02 -15.20 14.21
C ALA A 139 11.94 -14.99 15.29
N PRO A 140 12.19 -14.21 16.36
CA PRO A 140 11.15 -13.86 17.32
C PRO A 140 9.89 -13.35 16.63
N HIS A 141 8.72 -13.75 17.11
CA HIS A 141 7.43 -13.48 16.47
C HIS A 141 6.53 -12.62 17.35
N ILE A 142 5.49 -12.06 16.72
CA ILE A 142 4.46 -11.25 17.38
C ILE A 142 3.11 -11.95 17.19
N ALA A 143 2.36 -12.06 18.27
CA ALA A 143 1.05 -12.67 18.23
C ALA A 143 -0.03 -11.73 17.67
N PHE A 144 -1.08 -12.31 17.09
CA PHE A 144 -2.23 -11.56 16.60
C PHE A 144 -3.10 -11.06 17.75
N SER A 145 -3.73 -9.91 17.57
CA SER A 145 -4.74 -9.42 18.50
C SER A 145 -5.95 -10.36 18.49
N ARG A 146 -6.55 -10.54 19.67
CA ARG A 146 -7.82 -11.26 19.81
C ARG A 146 -9.03 -10.36 19.54
N GLU A 147 -8.79 -9.05 19.45
CA GLU A 147 -9.80 -8.05 19.17
C GLU A 147 -9.86 -7.71 17.68
N GLU A 148 -11.07 -7.46 17.18
CA GLU A 148 -11.26 -6.96 15.81
C GLU A 148 -10.97 -5.45 15.74
N PRO A 149 -10.38 -4.96 14.63
CA PRO A 149 -10.12 -3.54 14.44
C PRO A 149 -11.39 -2.67 14.55
N ARG A 150 -11.25 -1.50 15.18
CA ARG A 150 -12.35 -0.59 15.46
C ARG A 150 -12.20 0.73 14.72
N LEU A 151 -13.32 1.34 14.32
CA LEU A 151 -13.30 2.63 13.64
C LEU A 151 -12.64 3.70 14.51
N SER A 152 -11.83 4.53 13.86
CA SER A 152 -11.02 5.57 14.49
C SER A 152 -9.93 5.03 15.44
N GLN A 153 -9.62 3.73 15.40
CA GLN A 153 -8.47 3.15 16.10
C GLN A 153 -7.16 3.56 15.43
N THR A 154 -6.13 3.81 16.23
CA THR A 154 -4.76 4.10 15.80
C THR A 154 -4.00 2.81 15.56
N ALA A 155 -3.20 2.79 14.50
CA ALA A 155 -2.38 1.64 14.13
C ALA A 155 -0.97 2.02 13.72
N TYR A 156 -0.05 1.07 13.87
CA TYR A 156 1.37 1.22 13.59
C TYR A 156 1.81 0.21 12.54
N HIS A 157 2.23 0.68 11.37
CA HIS A 157 2.68 -0.16 10.26
C HIS A 157 4.20 -0.20 10.27
N TYR A 158 4.79 -1.39 10.10
CA TYR A 158 6.24 -1.57 10.09
C TYR A 158 6.69 -2.28 8.83
N GLY A 159 7.76 -1.80 8.19
CA GLY A 159 8.33 -2.50 7.06
C GLY A 159 9.49 -1.78 6.39
N TYR A 160 9.58 -1.98 5.07
CA TYR A 160 10.66 -1.48 4.23
C TYR A 160 10.13 -0.66 3.03
N PRO A 161 9.44 0.47 3.24
CA PRO A 161 9.06 1.35 2.13
C PRO A 161 10.31 1.76 1.32
N LYS A 162 10.23 1.58 0.00
CA LYS A 162 11.31 1.76 -0.99
C LYS A 162 12.56 0.93 -0.68
N GLY A 163 12.40 -0.16 0.06
CA GLY A 163 13.50 -0.98 0.53
C GLY A 163 14.23 -0.40 1.74
N GLU A 164 13.82 0.73 2.30
CA GLU A 164 14.48 1.30 3.48
C GLU A 164 13.66 1.11 4.75
N PRO A 165 14.28 0.95 5.93
CA PRO A 165 13.56 0.90 7.20
C PRO A 165 12.54 2.03 7.33
N GLY A 166 11.28 1.68 7.55
CA GLY A 166 10.24 2.69 7.69
C GLY A 166 9.06 2.21 8.54
N ALA A 167 8.23 3.18 8.90
CA ALA A 167 7.03 2.95 9.68
C ALA A 167 5.97 4.01 9.36
N VAL A 168 4.70 3.70 9.62
CA VAL A 168 3.57 4.62 9.44
C VAL A 168 2.64 4.56 10.66
N ILE A 169 2.22 5.71 11.18
CA ILE A 169 1.06 5.82 12.07
C ILE A 169 -0.17 6.13 11.22
N SER A 170 -1.25 5.41 11.48
CA SER A 170 -2.50 5.61 10.76
C SER A 170 -3.72 5.53 11.65
N THR A 171 -4.90 5.80 11.08
CA THR A 171 -6.19 5.66 11.78
C THR A 171 -7.21 4.97 10.90
N LEU A 172 -7.93 4.01 11.47
CA LEU A 172 -8.95 3.26 10.73
C LEU A 172 -10.11 4.18 10.36
N ILE A 173 -10.34 4.37 9.07
CA ILE A 173 -11.45 5.20 8.57
C ILE A 173 -12.59 4.37 7.99
N GLY A 174 -12.37 3.08 7.72
CA GLY A 174 -13.43 2.19 7.27
C GLY A 174 -12.92 0.95 6.56
N ARG A 175 -13.78 0.42 5.69
CA ARG A 175 -13.57 -0.79 4.91
C ARG A 175 -13.75 -0.48 3.42
N ALA A 176 -13.11 -1.26 2.57
CA ALA A 176 -13.32 -1.23 1.13
C ALA A 176 -13.24 -2.66 0.57
N THR A 177 -13.74 -2.83 -0.66
CA THR A 177 -13.40 -4.00 -1.49
C THR A 177 -12.20 -3.65 -2.35
N MET A 178 -11.07 -4.32 -2.13
CA MET A 178 -9.92 -4.22 -3.03
C MET A 178 -10.12 -5.16 -4.21
N ARG A 179 -9.93 -4.63 -5.41
CA ARG A 179 -10.10 -5.32 -6.69
C ARG A 179 -8.75 -5.37 -7.40
N ALA A 180 -8.06 -6.49 -7.30
CA ALA A 180 -6.83 -6.70 -8.06
C ALA A 180 -7.18 -7.12 -9.49
N ARG A 181 -6.59 -6.47 -10.49
CA ARG A 181 -6.87 -6.71 -11.91
C ARG A 181 -5.59 -6.80 -12.73
N GLY A 182 -5.45 -7.84 -13.55
CA GLY A 182 -4.28 -8.08 -14.38
C GLY A 182 -3.92 -9.56 -14.45
N ARG A 183 -2.66 -9.90 -14.14
CA ARG A 183 -2.16 -11.30 -14.14
C ARG A 183 -2.99 -12.25 -13.28
N TYR A 184 -3.60 -11.73 -12.21
CA TYR A 184 -4.68 -12.39 -11.50
C TYR A 184 -5.82 -11.40 -11.23
N ASN A 185 -7.03 -11.94 -11.08
CA ASN A 185 -8.24 -11.15 -10.87
C ASN A 185 -8.91 -11.63 -9.59
N THR A 186 -8.92 -10.78 -8.56
CA THR A 186 -9.46 -11.12 -7.25
C THR A 186 -10.18 -9.93 -6.63
N ASN A 187 -11.10 -10.25 -5.73
CA ASN A 187 -11.76 -9.28 -4.86
C ASN A 187 -11.57 -9.74 -3.43
N GLU A 188 -11.21 -8.82 -2.54
CA GLU A 188 -11.13 -9.10 -1.11
C GLU A 188 -11.60 -7.90 -0.28
N PRO A 189 -12.11 -8.13 0.94
CA PRO A 189 -12.29 -7.06 1.90
C PRO A 189 -10.93 -6.57 2.42
N VAL A 190 -10.76 -5.26 2.45
CA VAL A 190 -9.61 -4.59 3.06
C VAL A 190 -10.05 -3.52 4.05
N LEU A 191 -9.18 -3.25 5.01
CA LEU A 191 -9.32 -2.11 5.91
C LEU A 191 -8.64 -0.89 5.32
N VAL A 192 -9.26 0.27 5.50
CA VAL A 192 -8.78 1.54 4.97
C VAL A 192 -8.29 2.41 6.12
N TRP A 193 -7.01 2.73 6.08
CA TRP A 193 -6.33 3.54 7.09
C TRP A 193 -5.94 4.89 6.51
N ALA A 194 -6.19 5.97 7.24
CA ALA A 194 -5.65 7.30 6.93
C ALA A 194 -4.29 7.47 7.61
N GLU A 195 -3.25 7.72 6.82
CA GLU A 195 -1.91 8.08 7.28
C GLU A 195 -1.97 9.37 8.10
N LYS A 196 -1.36 9.33 9.29
CA LYS A 196 -1.19 10.50 10.18
C LYS A 196 0.24 11.01 10.11
N GLU A 197 1.19 10.09 10.18
CA GLU A 197 2.62 10.38 10.25
C GLU A 197 3.40 9.18 9.70
N ARG A 198 4.58 9.42 9.14
CA ARG A 198 5.45 8.35 8.67
C ARG A 198 6.92 8.70 8.83
N VAL A 199 7.74 7.65 8.88
CA VAL A 199 9.19 7.74 8.86
C VAL A 199 9.73 6.79 7.79
N PRO A 200 10.61 7.26 6.88
CA PRO A 200 11.00 8.66 6.68
C PRO A 200 9.82 9.53 6.18
N GLU A 201 9.87 10.82 6.51
CA GLU A 201 8.89 11.81 6.02
C GLU A 201 8.93 11.97 4.49
N GLY A 202 7.81 12.40 3.92
CA GLY A 202 7.73 12.81 2.51
C GLY A 202 6.35 12.56 1.91
N ASP A 203 6.25 12.65 0.58
CA ASP A 203 5.00 12.41 -0.17
C ASP A 203 5.11 11.29 -1.21
N GLU A 204 6.18 10.50 -1.19
CA GLU A 204 6.34 9.36 -2.09
C GLU A 204 5.43 8.17 -1.71
N HIS A 205 5.28 7.21 -2.62
CA HIS A 205 4.53 5.98 -2.38
C HIS A 205 5.22 5.05 -1.36
N LEU A 206 4.42 4.27 -0.65
CA LEU A 206 4.90 3.31 0.36
C LEU A 206 5.29 1.93 -0.22
N GLY A 207 5.48 1.81 -1.55
CA GLY A 207 5.87 0.55 -2.18
C GLY A 207 7.05 -0.11 -1.45
N GLY A 208 6.97 -1.41 -1.15
CA GLY A 208 7.94 -2.14 -0.31
C GLY A 208 7.51 -2.33 1.15
N ILE A 209 6.59 -1.52 1.68
CA ILE A 209 5.97 -1.79 3.00
C ILE A 209 5.03 -3.00 2.97
N SER A 210 4.55 -3.38 1.78
CA SER A 210 3.63 -4.49 1.57
C SER A 210 4.12 -5.79 2.22
N GLY A 211 3.20 -6.47 2.89
CA GLY A 211 3.43 -7.65 3.73
C GLY A 211 3.87 -7.33 5.16
N GLY A 212 4.20 -6.07 5.46
CA GLY A 212 4.55 -5.63 6.81
C GLY A 212 3.37 -5.71 7.79
N PRO A 213 3.62 -6.00 9.08
CA PRO A 213 2.56 -6.11 10.06
C PRO A 213 2.02 -4.73 10.44
N VAL A 214 0.78 -4.75 10.92
CA VAL A 214 0.09 -3.58 11.47
C VAL A 214 -0.28 -3.88 12.92
N PHE A 215 0.19 -3.06 13.85
CA PHE A 215 -0.02 -3.25 15.27
C PHE A 215 -1.09 -2.31 15.83
N ASP A 216 -1.84 -2.79 16.82
CA ASP A 216 -2.63 -1.94 17.71
C ASP A 216 -1.75 -1.36 18.84
N ALA A 217 -2.34 -0.53 19.69
CA ALA A 217 -1.68 0.05 20.86
C ALA A 217 -1.26 -0.98 21.93
N THR A 218 -1.72 -2.24 21.84
CA THR A 218 -1.26 -3.33 22.71
C THR A 218 0.02 -3.99 22.20
N GLY A 219 0.45 -3.68 20.98
CA GLY A 219 1.62 -4.26 20.32
C GLY A 219 1.33 -5.60 19.63
N ARG A 220 0.05 -5.89 19.35
CA ARG A 220 -0.37 -7.13 18.69
C ARG A 220 -0.79 -6.88 17.25
N VAL A 221 -0.62 -7.88 16.39
CA VAL A 221 -0.92 -7.77 14.96
C VAL A 221 -2.43 -7.71 14.73
N ILE A 222 -2.90 -6.68 14.05
CA ILE A 222 -4.30 -6.46 13.64
C ILE A 222 -4.47 -6.39 12.11
N GLY A 223 -3.40 -6.67 11.35
CA GLY A 223 -3.45 -6.68 9.90
C GLY A 223 -2.08 -6.84 9.25
N THR A 224 -2.07 -6.98 7.94
CA THR A 224 -0.87 -6.91 7.09
C THR A 224 -1.10 -5.90 5.98
N THR A 225 -0.12 -5.04 5.72
CA THR A 225 -0.24 -3.97 4.72
C THR A 225 -0.18 -4.56 3.31
N VAL A 226 -1.12 -4.21 2.43
CA VAL A 226 -1.22 -4.78 1.08
C VAL A 226 -1.19 -3.73 -0.03
N ALA A 227 -1.57 -2.48 0.26
CA ALA A 227 -1.49 -1.41 -0.73
C ALA A 227 -1.37 -0.05 -0.06
N GLY A 228 -0.95 0.95 -0.83
CA GLY A 228 -0.95 2.36 -0.44
C GLY A 228 -1.45 3.24 -1.58
N SER A 229 -2.07 4.37 -1.24
CA SER A 229 -2.52 5.40 -2.16
C SER A 229 -2.03 6.75 -1.68
N THR A 230 -0.91 7.18 -2.27
CA THR A 230 -0.21 8.43 -1.93
C THR A 230 -1.13 9.66 -2.05
N ARG A 231 -1.90 9.75 -3.14
CA ARG A 231 -2.76 10.91 -3.45
C ARG A 231 -3.77 11.25 -2.34
N ARG A 232 -4.07 10.30 -1.45
CA ARG A 232 -5.06 10.49 -0.38
C ARG A 232 -4.52 10.14 1.01
N GLY A 233 -3.20 9.92 1.14
CA GLY A 233 -2.60 9.46 2.40
C GLY A 233 -3.31 8.22 2.95
N ARG A 234 -3.61 7.22 2.10
CA ARG A 234 -4.31 6.00 2.53
C ARG A 234 -3.41 4.79 2.45
N VAL A 235 -3.52 3.92 3.45
CA VAL A 235 -2.88 2.61 3.49
C VAL A 235 -3.98 1.56 3.64
N PHE A 236 -3.81 0.41 2.99
CA PHE A 236 -4.77 -0.68 3.00
C PHE A 236 -4.14 -1.91 3.63
N THR A 237 -4.92 -2.62 4.43
CA THR A 237 -4.51 -3.90 5.01
C THR A 237 -5.52 -4.99 4.66
N SER A 238 -5.05 -6.23 4.53
CA SER A 238 -5.98 -7.36 4.48
C SER A 238 -6.80 -7.41 5.77
N ASP A 239 -8.07 -7.79 5.62
CA ASP A 239 -8.96 -8.02 6.74
C ASP A 239 -8.52 -9.22 7.59
N MET A 240 -8.81 -9.21 8.89
CA MET A 240 -8.46 -10.30 9.80
C MET A 240 -9.10 -11.64 9.40
N SER A 241 -10.26 -11.64 8.74
CA SER A 241 -10.87 -12.84 8.17
C SER A 241 -10.02 -13.45 7.04
N SER A 242 -9.46 -12.62 6.16
CA SER A 242 -8.52 -13.05 5.11
C SER A 242 -7.26 -13.65 5.71
N ILE A 243 -6.72 -13.04 6.75
CA ILE A 243 -5.54 -13.54 7.47
C ILE A 243 -5.82 -14.90 8.12
N ARG A 244 -6.93 -15.03 8.87
CA ARG A 244 -7.34 -16.31 9.48
C ARG A 244 -7.53 -17.40 8.45
N ALA A 245 -8.17 -17.08 7.32
CA ALA A 245 -8.36 -18.01 6.22
C ALA A 245 -7.03 -18.48 5.59
N ALA A 246 -6.05 -17.58 5.48
CA ALA A 246 -4.71 -17.93 4.99
C ALA A 246 -3.97 -18.84 5.98
N LEU A 247 -3.99 -18.52 7.28
CA LEU A 247 -3.36 -19.34 8.32
C LEU A 247 -3.95 -20.76 8.36
N GLN A 248 -5.28 -20.87 8.33
CA GLN A 248 -5.98 -22.15 8.30
C GLN A 248 -5.60 -22.99 7.08
N ARG A 249 -5.64 -22.39 5.88
CA ARG A 249 -5.30 -23.11 4.64
C ARG A 249 -3.82 -23.48 4.54
N ALA A 250 -2.93 -22.69 5.14
CA ALA A 250 -1.50 -22.98 5.21
C ALA A 250 -1.14 -23.97 6.33
N SER A 251 -2.12 -24.45 7.10
CA SER A 251 -1.92 -25.28 8.29
C SER A 251 -0.92 -24.65 9.28
N VAL A 252 -1.09 -23.34 9.52
CA VAL A 252 -0.29 -22.56 10.46
C VAL A 252 -1.16 -22.21 11.66
N THR A 253 -0.73 -22.62 12.84
CA THR A 253 -1.30 -22.14 14.11
C THR A 253 -0.44 -20.97 14.58
N PRO A 254 -0.97 -19.73 14.61
CA PRO A 254 -0.22 -18.61 15.12
C PRO A 254 0.04 -18.78 16.61
N ALA A 255 1.17 -18.28 17.10
CA ALA A 255 1.44 -18.29 18.52
C ALA A 255 0.43 -17.42 19.29
N GLU A 256 0.02 -17.88 20.47
CA GLU A 256 -0.89 -17.12 21.32
C GLU A 256 -0.21 -15.90 21.95
N GLU A 257 1.09 -15.99 22.23
CA GLU A 257 1.87 -14.93 22.83
C GLU A 257 3.08 -14.56 21.98
N SER A 258 3.48 -13.30 22.06
CA SER A 258 4.65 -12.79 21.36
C SER A 258 5.92 -13.31 22.04
N SER A 259 6.86 -13.87 21.27
CA SER A 259 8.21 -14.12 21.78
C SER A 259 9.11 -12.89 21.66
N ALA A 260 8.78 -11.95 20.78
CA ALA A 260 9.43 -10.65 20.73
C ALA A 260 8.87 -9.73 21.83
N THR A 261 9.59 -9.62 22.95
CA THR A 261 9.26 -8.68 24.03
C THR A 261 9.55 -7.24 23.58
N LEU A 262 8.50 -6.45 23.41
CA LEU A 262 8.55 -5.04 22.99
C LEU A 262 7.64 -4.19 23.89
N PRO A 263 7.98 -2.91 24.13
CA PRO A 263 7.06 -2.00 24.77
C PRO A 263 5.82 -1.77 23.90
N ARG A 264 4.72 -1.37 24.53
CA ARG A 264 3.49 -1.01 23.80
C ARG A 264 3.75 0.22 22.90
N PRO A 265 3.35 0.18 21.62
CA PRO A 265 3.55 1.30 20.72
C PRO A 265 2.66 2.47 21.10
N ASN A 266 3.24 3.67 21.01
CA ASN A 266 2.57 4.95 21.20
C ASN A 266 3.27 6.01 20.33
N ALA A 267 2.71 7.22 20.29
CA ALA A 267 3.24 8.33 19.48
C ALA A 267 4.71 8.68 19.74
N ARG A 268 5.29 8.28 20.89
CA ARG A 268 6.68 8.62 21.27
C ARG A 268 7.71 7.54 20.95
N ASN A 269 7.32 6.26 20.94
CA ASN A 269 8.28 5.14 20.84
C ASN A 269 8.09 4.26 19.59
N TRP A 270 7.09 4.55 18.76
CA TRP A 270 6.73 3.70 17.61
C TRP A 270 7.89 3.51 16.61
N VAL A 271 8.71 4.55 16.37
CA VAL A 271 9.88 4.46 15.49
C VAL A 271 10.92 3.49 16.03
N GLU A 272 11.22 3.59 17.33
CA GLU A 272 12.19 2.72 18.01
C GLU A 272 11.74 1.26 17.98
N ILE A 273 10.45 1.00 18.22
CA ILE A 273 9.85 -0.34 18.10
C ILE A 273 10.09 -0.92 16.71
N GLY A 274 9.89 -0.12 15.66
CA GLY A 274 10.20 -0.52 14.29
C GLY A 274 11.65 -0.94 14.11
N SER A 275 12.60 -0.20 14.70
CA SER A 275 14.02 -0.53 14.67
C SER A 275 14.34 -1.82 15.42
N GLN A 276 13.73 -2.05 16.60
CA GLN A 276 13.90 -3.29 17.36
C GLN A 276 13.33 -4.50 16.62
N LEU A 277 12.15 -4.37 15.99
CA LEU A 277 11.53 -5.41 15.17
C LEU A 277 12.45 -5.86 14.02
N ARG A 278 13.05 -4.89 13.33
CA ARG A 278 13.98 -5.17 12.21
C ARG A 278 15.31 -5.71 12.68
N GLY A 279 15.87 -5.18 13.77
CA GLY A 279 17.11 -5.67 14.37
C GLY A 279 17.03 -7.12 14.86
N ARG A 280 15.85 -7.57 15.30
CA ARG A 280 15.58 -8.96 15.71
C ARG A 280 15.06 -9.84 14.58
N LEU A 281 14.92 -9.31 13.36
CA LEU A 281 14.31 -9.98 12.21
C LEU A 281 12.86 -10.42 12.42
N THR A 282 12.18 -9.90 13.44
CA THR A 282 10.73 -10.09 13.62
C THR A 282 9.96 -9.48 12.44
N VAL A 283 10.46 -8.36 11.91
CA VAL A 283 10.05 -7.78 10.62
C VAL A 283 11.27 -7.75 9.72
N ALA A 284 11.19 -8.37 8.55
CA ALA A 284 12.31 -8.56 7.65
C ALA A 284 11.97 -8.14 6.22
N LYS A 285 12.98 -7.71 5.47
CA LYS A 285 12.83 -7.40 4.05
C LYS A 285 12.75 -8.70 3.26
N VAL A 286 11.81 -8.77 2.32
CA VAL A 286 11.69 -9.89 1.38
C VAL A 286 12.16 -9.46 0.00
N VAL A 287 12.87 -10.34 -0.68
CA VAL A 287 13.26 -10.16 -2.08
C VAL A 287 12.66 -11.29 -2.90
N CYS A 288 11.86 -10.92 -3.89
CA CYS A 288 11.36 -11.78 -4.95
C CYS A 288 12.27 -11.66 -6.17
N LEU A 289 12.77 -12.79 -6.65
CA LEU A 289 13.50 -12.88 -7.91
C LEU A 289 12.68 -13.68 -8.91
N VAL A 290 12.45 -13.08 -10.08
CA VAL A 290 11.86 -13.75 -11.23
C VAL A 290 12.97 -14.02 -12.22
N ASP A 291 13.14 -15.28 -12.63
CA ASP A 291 14.09 -15.61 -13.68
C ASP A 291 13.53 -15.04 -15.00
N GLN A 292 14.28 -14.18 -15.65
CA GLN A 292 13.93 -13.70 -16.98
C GLN A 292 13.98 -14.90 -17.92
N GLN A 293 12.88 -15.26 -18.58
CA GLN A 293 12.99 -16.09 -19.77
C GLN A 293 13.82 -15.30 -20.77
N GLN A 294 15.10 -15.63 -20.91
CA GLN A 294 15.84 -15.26 -22.10
C GLN A 294 15.04 -15.82 -23.27
N GLY A 295 14.46 -14.94 -24.07
CA GLY A 295 13.65 -15.34 -25.22
C GLY A 295 14.44 -16.38 -26.01
N TRP A 296 13.95 -17.62 -26.01
CA TRP A 296 14.44 -18.65 -26.90
C TRP A 296 14.22 -18.15 -28.32
N ARG A 297 15.25 -17.57 -28.92
CA ARG A 297 15.38 -17.53 -30.38
C ARG A 297 15.84 -18.94 -30.75
N PRO A 298 15.04 -19.76 -31.44
CA PRO A 298 15.59 -20.94 -32.06
C PRO A 298 16.75 -20.45 -32.92
N ARG A 299 17.97 -20.95 -32.65
CA ARG A 299 19.05 -20.79 -33.61
C ARG A 299 18.52 -21.39 -34.90
N GLY A 300 18.28 -20.55 -35.89
CA GLY A 300 17.90 -20.98 -37.22
C GLY A 300 18.88 -22.07 -37.61
N THR A 301 18.34 -23.24 -37.91
CA THR A 301 19.08 -24.32 -38.53
C THR A 301 19.79 -23.73 -39.73
N ALA A 302 21.12 -23.69 -39.68
CA ALA A 302 21.92 -23.53 -40.87
C ALA A 302 21.51 -24.66 -41.82
N ALA A 303 20.90 -24.31 -42.94
CA ALA A 303 20.77 -25.25 -44.04
C ALA A 303 22.19 -25.58 -44.52
N PRO A 304 22.57 -26.86 -44.65
CA PRO A 304 23.73 -27.22 -45.44
C PRO A 304 23.40 -26.89 -46.90
N GLY A 305 24.38 -26.33 -47.60
CA GLY A 305 24.19 -25.69 -48.90
C GLY A 305 23.66 -26.57 -50.02
N LEU A 306 23.20 -25.88 -51.06
CA LEU A 306 23.36 -26.17 -52.48
C LEU A 306 23.34 -24.82 -53.22
#